data_AF-C4LG98-F1
#
_entry.id   AF-C4LG98-F1
#
_cell.length_a   1.000
_cell.length_b   1.000
_cell.length_c   1.000
_cell.angle_alpha   90.00
_cell.angle_beta   90.00
_cell.angle_gamma   90.00
#
_symmetry.space_group_name_H-M   'P 1'
#
loop_
_entity.id
_entity.type
_entity.pdbx_description
1 polymer ?
#
loop_
_entity_poly.entity_id
_entity_poly.type
_entity_poly.pdbx_seq_one_letter_code
_entity_poly.pdbx_strand_id
1 'polypeptide(L)'
;MLGVVACAVAVAAGSILAAPSVSAVENGYNAVYEPWSAEVLIGGICTGSVVSDRWVLTAAHCLGNSHGPGGHVKIGEHAQQTFNVDRVVREPGGADMALVRTDVSMGVRPIMLPSPGPVPN
;
A
#
# COMPACT_ATOMS: atom_id res chain seq x y z
N MET A 1 -26.96 -56.60 -32.25
CA MET A 1 -25.79 -55.75 -32.59
C MET A 1 -26.11 -54.33 -32.14
N LEU A 2 -25.73 -53.94 -30.92
CA LEU A 2 -25.72 -52.55 -30.48
C LEU A 2 -24.28 -52.21 -30.09
N GLY A 3 -23.65 -51.32 -30.86
CA GLY A 3 -22.32 -50.79 -30.56
C GLY A 3 -22.43 -49.63 -29.59
N VAL A 4 -21.66 -49.67 -28.51
CA VAL A 4 -21.54 -48.56 -27.56
C VAL A 4 -20.41 -47.66 -28.05
N VAL A 5 -20.72 -46.41 -28.40
CA VAL A 5 -19.72 -45.37 -28.70
C VAL A 5 -19.31 -44.72 -27.38
N ALA A 6 -18.05 -44.90 -26.99
CA ALA A 6 -17.47 -44.23 -25.83
C ALA A 6 -16.92 -42.85 -26.26
N CYS A 7 -17.58 -41.77 -25.83
CA CYS A 7 -17.02 -40.42 -25.93
C CYS A 7 -15.92 -40.25 -24.88
N ALA A 8 -14.66 -40.21 -25.31
CA ALA A 8 -13.55 -39.82 -24.45
C ALA A 8 -13.60 -38.30 -24.22
N VAL A 9 -13.90 -37.88 -23.00
CA VAL A 9 -13.79 -36.49 -22.58
C VAL A 9 -12.31 -36.21 -22.33
N ALA A 10 -11.67 -35.46 -23.22
CA ALA A 10 -10.32 -34.96 -23.00
C ALA A 10 -10.36 -33.86 -21.92
N VAL A 11 -9.88 -34.18 -20.72
CA VAL A 11 -9.63 -33.18 -19.69
C VAL A 11 -8.36 -32.43 -20.09
N ALA A 12 -8.52 -31.24 -20.67
CA ALA A 12 -7.39 -30.33 -20.85
C ALA A 12 -6.90 -29.88 -19.47
N ALA A 13 -5.78 -30.43 -19.01
CA ALA A 13 -5.08 -29.94 -17.84
C ALA A 13 -4.53 -28.53 -18.16
N GLY A 14 -5.36 -27.51 -17.94
CA GLY A 14 -4.93 -26.12 -18.03
C GLY A 14 -3.83 -25.88 -17.01
N SER A 15 -2.61 -25.64 -17.48
CA SER A 15 -1.50 -25.23 -16.63
C SER A 15 -1.83 -23.85 -16.07
N ILE A 16 -2.20 -23.76 -14.79
CA ILE A 16 -2.22 -22.49 -14.07
C ILE A 16 -0.76 -22.10 -13.86
N LEU A 17 -0.14 -21.47 -14.87
CA LEU A 17 1.11 -20.77 -14.67
C LEU A 17 0.76 -19.53 -13.84
N ALA A 18 0.93 -19.64 -12.51
CA ALA A 18 0.97 -18.46 -11.66
C ALA A 18 2.05 -17.54 -12.24
N ALA A 19 1.66 -16.35 -12.70
CA ALA A 19 2.63 -15.40 -13.22
C ALA A 19 3.68 -15.12 -12.12
N PRO A 20 4.99 -15.08 -12.45
CA PRO A 20 5.99 -14.72 -11.47
C PRO A 20 5.63 -13.34 -10.92
N SER A 21 5.57 -13.22 -9.59
CA SER A 21 5.53 -11.92 -8.94
C SER A 21 6.75 -11.15 -9.43
N VAL A 22 6.56 -10.14 -10.26
CA VAL A 22 7.61 -9.19 -10.61
C VAL A 22 7.93 -8.43 -9.33
N SER A 23 8.82 -8.99 -8.50
CA SER A 23 9.29 -8.34 -7.29
C SER A 23 10.16 -7.17 -7.71
N ALA A 24 9.60 -5.95 -7.67
CA ALA A 24 10.35 -4.73 -7.95
C ALA A 24 11.49 -4.49 -6.95
N VAL A 25 11.45 -5.16 -5.78
CA VAL A 25 12.51 -5.12 -4.77
C VAL A 25 13.61 -6.09 -5.17
N GLU A 26 14.76 -5.56 -5.57
CA GLU A 26 15.94 -6.35 -5.93
C GLU A 26 16.41 -7.18 -4.73
N ASN A 27 16.55 -8.50 -4.93
CA ASN A 27 16.86 -9.47 -3.86
C ASN A 27 15.85 -9.45 -2.69
N GLY A 28 14.62 -8.99 -2.95
CA GLY A 28 13.56 -8.93 -1.96
C GLY A 28 13.03 -10.29 -1.53
N TYR A 29 12.35 -10.29 -0.39
CA TYR A 29 11.60 -11.42 0.15
C TYR A 29 10.27 -10.92 0.71
N ASN A 30 9.31 -11.81 0.90
CA ASN A 30 8.04 -11.45 1.51
C ASN A 30 8.25 -11.00 2.96
N ALA A 31 7.86 -9.77 3.27
CA ALA A 31 7.89 -9.27 4.63
C ALA A 31 6.93 -10.08 5.51
N VAL A 32 7.42 -10.51 6.68
CA VAL A 32 6.63 -11.29 7.65
C VAL A 32 5.97 -10.38 8.69
N TYR A 33 6.53 -9.18 8.92
CA TYR A 33 6.02 -8.24 9.91
C TYR A 33 6.37 -6.79 9.55
N GLU A 34 5.35 -6.00 9.24
CA GLU A 34 5.49 -4.61 8.76
C GLU A 34 4.27 -3.75 9.15
N PRO A 35 3.97 -3.58 10.45
CA PRO A 35 2.73 -2.98 10.92
C PRO A 35 2.55 -1.52 10.47
N TRP A 36 3.64 -0.84 10.14
CA TRP A 36 3.63 0.56 9.69
C TRP A 36 3.60 0.72 8.17
N SER A 37 3.66 -0.36 7.38
CA SER A 37 3.57 -0.27 5.91
C SER A 37 2.16 0.17 5.52
N ALA A 38 2.08 1.22 4.70
CA ALA A 38 0.81 1.79 4.25
C ALA A 38 0.80 1.97 2.73
N GLU A 39 -0.36 1.72 2.13
CA GLU A 39 -0.69 2.12 0.76
C GLU A 39 -1.54 3.39 0.81
N VAL A 40 -1.13 4.43 0.09
CA VAL A 40 -1.80 5.73 0.02
C VAL A 40 -2.47 5.86 -1.34
N LEU A 41 -3.80 6.00 -1.33
CA LEU A 41 -4.68 6.03 -2.50
C LEU A 41 -5.36 7.40 -2.62
N ILE A 42 -4.62 8.40 -3.08
CA ILE A 42 -5.11 9.79 -3.25
C ILE A 42 -4.90 10.28 -4.69
N GLY A 43 -3.65 10.54 -5.09
CA GLY A 43 -3.30 10.94 -6.47
C GLY A 43 -2.94 9.76 -7.39
N GLY A 44 -2.90 8.54 -6.84
CA GLY A 44 -2.46 7.31 -7.49
C GLY A 44 -2.27 6.22 -6.43
N ILE A 45 -1.61 5.12 -6.80
CA ILE A 45 -1.19 4.07 -5.86
C ILE A 45 0.23 4.41 -5.40
N CYS A 46 0.37 4.76 -4.12
CA CYS A 46 1.63 5.13 -3.50
C CYS A 46 1.85 4.35 -2.21
N THR A 47 3.08 4.44 -1.68
CA THR A 47 3.41 3.93 -0.34
C THR A 47 3.42 5.04 0.71
N GLY A 48 3.41 4.64 1.96
CA GLY A 48 3.56 5.51 3.11
C GLY A 48 4.00 4.72 4.35
N SER A 49 4.27 5.44 5.43
CA SER A 49 4.62 4.86 6.73
C SER A 49 3.75 5.42 7.83
N VAL A 50 3.13 4.56 8.62
CA VAL A 50 2.39 4.95 9.83
C VAL A 50 3.37 5.49 10.87
N VAL A 51 3.26 6.77 11.21
CA VAL A 51 4.16 7.47 12.16
C VAL A 51 3.46 7.88 13.45
N SER A 52 2.14 7.73 13.53
CA SER A 52 1.35 7.76 14.77
C SER A 52 -0.01 7.08 14.55
N ASP A 53 -0.84 6.96 15.59
CA ASP A 53 -2.15 6.32 15.56
C ASP A 53 -3.03 6.67 14.36
N ARG A 54 -2.93 7.90 13.85
CA ARG A 54 -3.77 8.41 12.75
C ARG A 54 -2.99 9.05 11.62
N TRP A 55 -1.66 9.10 11.68
CA TRP A 55 -0.86 9.83 10.68
C TRP A 55 0.05 8.89 9.89
N VAL A 56 0.03 9.06 8.58
CA VAL A 56 0.93 8.42 7.62
C VAL A 56 1.81 9.49 6.98
N LEU A 57 3.12 9.25 6.97
CA LEU A 57 4.10 9.99 6.19
C LEU A 57 4.16 9.41 4.78
N THR A 58 4.10 10.26 3.76
CA THR A 58 4.18 9.90 2.34
C THR A 58 4.83 11.03 1.55
N ALA A 59 4.96 10.88 0.23
CA ALA A 59 5.49 11.90 -0.65
C ALA A 59 4.42 12.95 -1.02
N ALA A 60 4.82 14.19 -1.26
CA ALA A 60 3.90 15.24 -1.70
C ALA A 60 3.35 14.96 -3.11
N HIS A 61 4.16 14.39 -4.00
CA HIS A 61 3.69 14.05 -5.35
C HIS A 61 2.60 12.96 -5.35
N CYS A 62 2.58 12.07 -4.35
CA CYS A 62 1.57 11.02 -4.19
C CYS A 62 0.15 11.56 -3.98
N LEU A 63 0.04 12.82 -3.56
CA LEU A 63 -1.23 13.49 -3.34
C LEU A 63 -1.82 14.06 -4.64
N GLY A 64 -1.09 14.03 -5.76
CA GLY A 64 -1.51 14.63 -7.03
C GLY A 64 -1.90 16.11 -6.85
N ASN A 65 -3.07 16.49 -7.33
CA ASN A 65 -3.65 17.83 -7.15
C ASN A 65 -4.53 17.95 -5.88
N SER A 66 -4.56 16.95 -5.01
CA SER A 66 -5.36 17.00 -3.78
C SER A 66 -4.75 17.95 -2.75
N HIS A 67 -5.61 18.76 -2.13
CA HIS A 67 -5.28 19.72 -1.07
C HIS A 67 -6.20 19.57 0.15
N GLY A 68 -7.06 18.55 0.17
CA GLY A 68 -8.11 18.38 1.17
C GLY A 68 -8.44 16.91 1.45
N PRO A 69 -9.48 16.65 2.26
CA PRO A 69 -9.95 15.30 2.57
C PRO A 69 -10.30 14.51 1.30
N GLY A 70 -10.24 13.18 1.42
CA GLY A 70 -10.57 12.26 0.33
C GLY A 70 -9.43 11.32 -0.03
N GLY A 71 -9.80 10.18 -0.62
CA GLY A 71 -8.91 9.04 -0.83
C GLY A 71 -8.80 8.17 0.42
N HIS A 72 -7.91 7.19 0.34
CA HIS A 72 -7.80 6.14 1.35
C HIS A 72 -6.36 5.86 1.76
N VAL A 73 -6.20 5.39 2.99
CA VAL A 73 -5.00 4.69 3.45
C VAL A 73 -5.36 3.23 3.65
N LYS A 74 -4.52 2.32 3.17
CA LYS A 74 -4.67 0.88 3.44
C LYS A 74 -3.45 0.34 4.17
N ILE A 75 -3.68 -0.55 5.13
CA ILE A 75 -2.62 -1.18 5.96
C ILE A 75 -2.96 -2.65 6.23
N GLY A 76 -2.03 -3.33 6.91
CA GLY A 76 -2.18 -4.74 7.31
C GLY A 76 -1.72 -5.70 6.21
N GLU A 77 -1.86 -7.00 6.48
CA GLU A 77 -1.48 -8.06 5.53
C GLU A 77 -2.18 -7.83 4.19
N HIS A 78 -1.39 -7.65 3.13
CA HIS A 78 -1.88 -7.32 1.78
C HIS A 78 -2.80 -6.09 1.69
N ALA A 79 -2.59 -5.09 2.57
CA ALA A 79 -3.35 -3.84 2.57
C ALA A 79 -4.88 -4.05 2.64
N GLN A 80 -5.35 -5.00 3.45
CA GLN A 80 -6.77 -5.35 3.55
C GLN A 80 -7.61 -4.34 4.36
N GLN A 81 -7.00 -3.63 5.32
CA GLN A 81 -7.73 -2.66 6.14
C GLN A 81 -7.71 -1.29 5.46
N THR A 82 -8.85 -0.63 5.35
CA THR A 82 -9.01 0.65 4.63
C THR A 82 -9.54 1.74 5.55
N PHE A 83 -8.94 2.92 5.49
CA PHE A 83 -9.23 4.09 6.31
C PHE A 83 -9.46 5.31 5.43
N ASN A 84 -10.43 6.18 5.77
CA ASN A 84 -10.66 7.40 4.99
C ASN A 84 -9.69 8.48 5.41
N VAL A 85 -9.21 9.27 4.44
CA VAL A 85 -8.35 10.42 4.71
C VAL A 85 -9.20 11.64 5.03
N ASP A 86 -9.06 12.17 6.25
CA ASP A 86 -9.79 13.35 6.73
C ASP A 86 -8.95 14.63 6.70
N ARG A 87 -7.63 14.52 6.51
CA ARG A 87 -6.72 15.67 6.40
C ARG A 87 -5.46 15.33 5.61
N VAL A 88 -4.98 16.33 4.88
CA VAL A 88 -3.72 16.31 4.14
C VAL A 88 -2.89 17.53 4.55
N VAL A 89 -1.59 17.35 4.75
CA VAL A 89 -0.61 18.42 5.05
C VAL A 89 0.60 18.22 4.15
N ARG A 90 0.87 19.16 3.26
CA ARG A 90 2.10 19.20 2.46
C ARG A 90 3.16 19.98 3.21
N GLU A 91 4.42 19.58 3.09
CA GLU A 91 5.54 20.36 3.62
C GLU A 91 5.59 21.74 2.92
N PRO A 92 5.59 22.84 3.68
CA PRO A 92 5.44 24.19 3.13
C PRO A 92 6.66 24.71 2.36
N GLY A 93 7.86 24.20 2.64
CA GLY A 93 9.12 24.52 1.95
C GLY A 93 9.25 23.89 0.56
N GLY A 94 8.29 23.07 0.13
CA GLY A 94 8.28 22.44 -1.18
C GLY A 94 9.08 21.12 -1.25
N ALA A 95 9.52 20.58 -0.11
CA ALA A 95 10.08 19.24 -0.06
C ALA A 95 9.01 18.21 -0.50
N ASP A 96 9.45 17.09 -1.06
CA ASP A 96 8.55 16.00 -1.49
C ASP A 96 8.09 15.14 -0.30
N MET A 97 7.53 15.80 0.71
CA MET A 97 7.09 15.22 1.97
C MET A 97 5.69 15.71 2.29
N ALA A 98 4.83 14.80 2.74
CA ALA A 98 3.50 15.12 3.18
C ALA A 98 3.01 14.16 4.28
N LEU A 99 2.06 14.64 5.07
CA LEU A 99 1.33 13.86 6.05
C LEU A 99 -0.13 13.73 5.60
N VAL A 100 -0.66 12.51 5.71
CA VAL A 100 -2.10 12.24 5.58
C VAL A 100 -2.62 11.72 6.90
N ARG A 101 -3.82 12.15 7.29
CA ARG A 101 -4.49 11.73 8.52
C ARG A 101 -5.72 10.89 8.18
N THR A 102 -5.86 9.78 8.88
CA THR A 102 -7.05 8.93 8.81
C THR A 102 -8.15 9.44 9.74
N ASP A 103 -9.42 9.22 9.40
CA ASP A 103 -10.61 9.56 10.19
C ASP A 103 -10.68 8.82 11.55
N VAL A 104 -10.10 7.63 11.63
CA VAL A 104 -10.00 6.82 12.85
C VAL A 104 -8.59 6.28 13.05
N SER A 105 -8.30 5.79 14.27
CA SER A 105 -7.01 5.14 14.58
C SER A 105 -6.81 3.88 13.75
N MET A 106 -5.60 3.72 13.23
CA MET A 106 -5.18 2.58 12.42
C MET A 106 -4.88 1.32 13.25
N GLY A 107 -4.72 1.44 14.58
CA GLY A 107 -4.57 0.28 15.46
C GLY A 107 -3.29 -0.53 15.28
N VAL A 108 -2.25 0.05 14.68
CA VAL A 108 -0.95 -0.60 14.42
C VAL A 108 0.17 0.13 15.14
N ARG A 109 1.29 -0.58 15.39
CA ARG A 109 2.49 0.05 15.97
C ARG A 109 3.18 0.94 14.93
N PRO A 110 3.31 2.25 15.15
CA PRO A 110 3.97 3.15 14.20
C PRO A 110 5.48 2.90 14.08
N ILE A 111 6.09 3.35 12.98
CA ILE A 111 7.54 3.46 12.86
C ILE A 111 8.04 4.68 13.65
N MET A 112 9.22 4.56 14.24
CA MET A 112 9.86 5.67 14.95
C MET A 112 10.52 6.63 13.97
N LEU A 113 10.29 7.93 14.15
CA LEU A 113 11.06 8.97 13.47
C LEU A 113 12.41 9.16 14.16
N PRO A 114 13.46 9.53 13.41
CA PRO A 114 14.74 9.92 14.01
C PRO A 114 14.55 11.18 14.87
N SER A 115 15.46 11.38 15.83
CA SER A 115 15.52 12.64 16.56
C SER A 115 15.89 13.79 15.60
N PRO A 116 15.34 15.00 15.79
CA PRO A 116 15.75 16.16 15.01
C PRO A 116 17.27 16.35 15.09
N GLY A 117 17.93 16.40 13.93
CA GLY A 117 19.34 16.75 13.83
C GLY A 117 19.55 18.26 13.65
N PRO A 118 20.79 18.75 13.73
CA PRO A 118 21.12 20.10 13.30
C PRO A 118 20.72 20.29 11.84
N VAL A 119 20.03 21.39 11.51
CA VAL A 119 19.78 21.77 10.13
C VAL A 119 21.09 22.30 9.55
N PRO A 120 21.70 21.66 8.54
CA PRO A 120 22.90 22.20 7.90
C PRO A 120 22.57 23.57 7.29
N ASN A 121 23.43 24.56 7.56
CA ASN A 121 23.33 25.89 6.95
C ASN A 121 23.64 25.85 5.45
#